data_AF-U4QLD9-F1
#
_entry.id   AF-U4QLD9-F1
#
_cell.length_a   1.000
_cell.length_b   1.000
_cell.length_c   1.000
_cell.angle_alpha   90.00
_cell.angle_beta   90.00
_cell.angle_gamma   90.00
#
_symmetry.space_group_name_H-M   'P 1'
#
loop_
_entity.id
_entity.type
_entity.pdbx_description
1 polymer ?
#
loop_
_entity_poly.entity_id
_entity_poly.type
_entity_poly.pdbx_seq_one_letter_code
_entity_poly.pdbx_strand_id
1 'polypeptide(L)'
;MADFAAVSPAQPKNTIVPNVDLNMYSRGLGTRHLLGGMDSSSRFVKVAFTLAHALKSDDETESVTNFFHILHSVEQAKGLDEIEPGKFEYTMYSDCMNLDKGIRYFTTYDNNQIDAVDMNS
;
A
#
# COMPACT_ATOMS: atom_id res chain seq x y z
N MET A 1 -6.75 1.61 -16.76
CA MET A 1 -7.39 0.50 -15.99
C MET A 1 -7.26 -0.83 -16.71
N ALA A 2 -7.54 -0.92 -18.01
CA ALA A 2 -7.33 -2.15 -18.79
C ALA A 2 -5.89 -2.68 -18.68
N ASP A 3 -4.91 -1.79 -18.56
CA ASP A 3 -3.48 -2.13 -18.38
C ASP A 3 -3.19 -2.94 -17.11
N PHE A 4 -4.09 -2.91 -16.12
CA PHE A 4 -3.95 -3.63 -14.85
C PHE A 4 -4.89 -4.83 -14.73
N ALA A 5 -5.64 -5.18 -15.77
CA ALA A 5 -6.63 -6.26 -15.72
C ALA A 5 -6.01 -7.64 -15.41
N ALA A 6 -4.72 -7.82 -15.70
CA ALA A 6 -3.99 -9.06 -15.40
C ALA A 6 -3.38 -9.08 -13.99
N VAL A 7 -3.44 -7.97 -13.23
CA VAL A 7 -2.88 -7.90 -11.87
C VAL A 7 -3.77 -8.69 -10.92
N SER A 8 -3.15 -9.57 -10.14
CA SER A 8 -3.85 -10.44 -9.19
C SER A 8 -2.96 -10.77 -7.99
N PRO A 9 -3.52 -10.96 -6.77
CA PRO A 9 -2.77 -11.49 -5.65
C PRO A 9 -2.39 -12.96 -5.83
N ALA A 10 -3.08 -13.68 -6.73
CA ALA A 10 -2.86 -15.10 -6.97
C ALA A 10 -1.69 -15.34 -7.96
N GLN A 11 -1.17 -16.57 -7.94
CA GLN A 11 -0.22 -17.01 -8.97
C GLN A 11 -0.90 -16.99 -10.35
N PRO A 12 -0.22 -16.48 -11.40
CA PRO A 12 -0.77 -16.47 -12.75
C PRO A 12 -0.92 -17.89 -13.28
N LYS A 13 -1.92 -18.11 -14.14
CA LYS A 13 -2.07 -19.37 -14.87
C LYS A 13 -1.13 -19.38 -16.08
N ASN A 14 -0.47 -20.51 -16.34
CA ASN A 14 0.29 -20.68 -17.58
C ASN A 14 -0.66 -20.68 -18.79
N THR A 15 -0.39 -19.80 -19.75
CA THR A 15 -1.15 -19.68 -21.00
C THR A 15 -0.26 -19.63 -22.25
N ILE A 16 1.06 -19.85 -22.10
CA ILE A 16 2.02 -19.71 -23.21
C ILE A 16 1.99 -20.92 -24.15
N VAL A 17 1.93 -22.14 -23.60
CA VAL A 17 1.84 -23.39 -24.38
C VAL A 17 0.81 -24.32 -23.76
N PRO A 18 -0.17 -24.84 -24.52
CA PRO A 18 -1.13 -25.83 -24.03
C PRO A 18 -0.43 -27.11 -23.53
N ASN A 19 -0.96 -27.70 -22.47
CA ASN A 19 -0.50 -28.98 -21.91
C ASN A 19 0.96 -29.03 -21.41
N VAL A 20 1.59 -27.87 -21.20
CA VAL A 20 2.89 -27.77 -20.53
C VAL A 20 2.68 -27.22 -19.13
N ASP A 21 3.12 -27.98 -18.12
CA ASP A 21 3.17 -27.48 -16.75
C ASP A 21 4.46 -26.65 -16.57
N LEU A 22 4.32 -25.33 -16.50
CA LEU A 22 5.43 -24.44 -16.22
C LEU A 22 5.51 -24.19 -14.72
N ASN A 23 6.59 -24.64 -14.11
CA ASN A 23 6.85 -24.37 -12.71
C ASN A 23 7.12 -22.88 -12.49
N MET A 24 6.24 -22.21 -11.74
CA MET A 24 6.40 -20.81 -11.35
C MET A 24 7.51 -20.72 -10.30
N TYR A 25 8.68 -20.25 -10.71
CA TYR A 25 9.89 -20.27 -9.88
C TYR A 25 9.86 -19.39 -8.62
N SER A 26 8.85 -18.52 -8.46
CA SER A 26 8.77 -17.56 -7.35
C SER A 26 7.34 -17.16 -7.00
N ARG A 27 7.21 -16.29 -5.98
CA ARG A 27 5.95 -15.69 -5.47
C ARG A 27 5.78 -14.27 -6.02
N GLY A 28 4.56 -13.73 -5.93
CA GLY A 28 4.24 -12.36 -6.34
C GLY A 28 4.20 -12.14 -7.87
N LEU A 29 4.20 -13.21 -8.66
CA LEU A 29 4.18 -13.10 -10.12
C LEU A 29 2.87 -12.50 -10.66
N GLY A 30 1.76 -12.66 -9.92
CA GLY A 30 0.47 -12.05 -10.27
C GLY A 30 0.45 -10.52 -10.18
N THR A 31 1.34 -9.93 -9.39
CA THR A 31 1.45 -8.46 -9.22
C THR A 31 2.58 -7.85 -10.03
N ARG A 32 3.19 -8.59 -10.97
CA ARG A 32 4.35 -8.14 -11.76
C ARG A 32 4.10 -6.83 -12.54
N HIS A 33 2.85 -6.57 -12.92
CA HIS A 33 2.44 -5.38 -13.68
C HIS A 33 1.88 -4.26 -12.80
N LEU A 34 1.92 -4.41 -11.48
CA LEU A 34 1.57 -3.33 -10.57
C LEU A 34 2.66 -2.26 -10.59
N LEU A 35 2.28 -0.99 -10.78
CA LEU A 35 3.24 0.11 -10.84
C LEU A 35 3.86 0.37 -9.45
N GLY A 36 5.17 0.64 -9.44
CA GLY A 36 5.92 0.99 -8.23
C GLY A 36 6.48 2.42 -8.23
N GLY A 37 6.05 3.26 -9.19
CA GLY A 37 6.50 4.64 -9.29
C GLY A 37 5.97 5.53 -8.14
N MET A 38 6.66 6.65 -7.90
CA MET A 38 6.28 7.65 -6.89
C MET A 38 5.23 8.64 -7.41
N ASP A 39 5.00 8.68 -8.72
CA ASP A 39 4.00 9.53 -9.33
C ASP A 39 2.59 9.21 -8.81
N SER A 40 1.72 10.21 -8.88
CA SER A 40 0.35 10.12 -8.34
C SER A 40 -0.44 8.93 -8.90
N SER A 41 -0.29 8.61 -10.20
CA SER A 41 -1.06 7.53 -10.83
C SER A 41 -0.57 6.15 -10.41
N SER A 42 0.74 5.95 -10.31
CA SER A 42 1.35 4.73 -9.80
C SER A 42 0.94 4.47 -8.35
N ARG A 43 1.02 5.50 -7.48
CA ARG A 43 0.59 5.39 -6.08
C ARG A 43 -0.90 5.09 -5.97
N PHE A 44 -1.75 5.76 -6.74
CA PHE A 44 -3.19 5.49 -6.74
C PHE A 44 -3.51 4.03 -7.10
N VAL A 45 -2.92 3.51 -8.17
CA VAL A 45 -3.15 2.12 -8.61
C VAL A 45 -2.67 1.13 -7.54
N LYS A 46 -1.48 1.36 -6.97
CA LYS A 46 -0.90 0.49 -5.94
C LYS A 46 -1.77 0.47 -4.68
N VAL A 47 -2.13 1.64 -4.13
CA VAL A 47 -2.96 1.70 -2.91
C VAL A 47 -4.35 1.14 -3.12
N ALA A 48 -4.98 1.38 -4.28
CA ALA A 48 -6.28 0.81 -4.61
C ALA A 48 -6.23 -0.73 -4.67
N PHE A 49 -5.18 -1.28 -5.28
CA PHE A 49 -4.97 -2.73 -5.30
C PHE A 49 -4.74 -3.28 -3.89
N THR A 50 -3.88 -2.64 -3.08
CA THR A 50 -3.61 -3.05 -1.69
C THR A 50 -4.91 -3.03 -0.86
N LEU A 51 -5.69 -1.95 -0.92
CA LEU A 51 -6.96 -1.82 -0.19
C LEU A 51 -7.99 -2.87 -0.61
N ALA A 52 -8.13 -3.14 -1.90
CA ALA A 52 -9.12 -4.08 -2.42
C ALA A 52 -8.85 -5.54 -1.98
N HIS A 53 -7.61 -5.85 -1.58
CA HIS A 53 -7.18 -7.19 -1.17
C HIS A 53 -6.76 -7.27 0.30
N ALA A 54 -6.80 -6.16 1.03
CA ALA A 54 -6.55 -6.13 2.46
C ALA A 54 -7.67 -6.84 3.23
N LEU A 55 -7.31 -7.53 4.31
CA LEU A 55 -8.27 -8.14 5.19
C LEU A 55 -9.02 -7.06 5.97
N LYS A 56 -10.33 -7.24 6.10
CA LYS A 56 -11.18 -6.42 6.95
C LYS A 56 -11.22 -7.05 8.34
N SER A 57 -11.21 -6.20 9.35
CA SER A 57 -11.39 -6.60 10.75
C SER A 57 -12.44 -5.73 11.40
N ASP A 58 -13.15 -6.30 12.38
CA ASP A 58 -14.04 -5.55 13.28
C ASP A 58 -13.29 -5.13 14.56
N ASP A 59 -12.05 -5.60 14.75
CA ASP A 59 -11.16 -5.13 15.82
C ASP A 59 -10.49 -3.81 15.41
N GLU A 60 -10.51 -2.83 16.31
CA GLU A 60 -9.94 -1.51 16.04
C GLU A 60 -8.42 -1.58 15.86
N THR A 61 -7.72 -2.35 16.69
CA THR A 61 -6.26 -2.43 16.63
C THR A 61 -5.82 -3.03 15.30
N GLU A 62 -6.46 -4.12 14.88
CA GLU A 62 -6.19 -4.74 13.58
C GLU A 62 -6.59 -3.82 12.41
N SER A 63 -7.72 -3.12 12.51
CA SER A 63 -8.17 -2.17 11.48
C SER A 63 -7.19 -1.00 11.30
N VAL A 64 -6.74 -0.39 12.40
CA VAL A 64 -5.74 0.67 12.40
C VAL A 64 -4.42 0.13 11.83
N THR A 65 -3.99 -1.05 12.28
CA THR A 65 -2.75 -1.70 11.78
C THR A 65 -2.81 -1.92 10.27
N ASN A 66 -3.90 -2.48 9.75
CA ASN A 66 -4.09 -2.70 8.31
C ASN A 66 -4.15 -1.38 7.54
N PHE A 67 -4.77 -0.34 8.09
CA PHE A 67 -4.81 0.98 7.48
C PHE A 67 -3.40 1.55 7.26
N PHE A 68 -2.54 1.48 8.27
CA PHE A 68 -1.14 1.91 8.15
C PHE A 68 -0.36 1.05 7.15
N HIS A 69 -0.56 -0.27 7.11
CA HIS A 69 0.07 -1.12 6.09
C HIS A 69 -0.38 -0.76 4.65
N ILE A 70 -1.63 -0.36 4.47
CA ILE A 70 -2.14 0.11 3.17
C ILE A 70 -1.45 1.42 2.77
N LEU A 71 -1.36 2.40 3.68
CA LEU A 71 -0.67 3.67 3.40
C LEU A 71 0.83 3.49 3.17
N HIS A 72 1.51 2.70 4.01
CA HIS A 72 2.93 2.40 3.86
C HIS A 72 3.25 1.66 2.55
N SER A 73 2.26 1.01 1.91
CA SER A 73 2.47 0.45 0.57
C SER A 73 2.81 1.51 -0.49
N VAL A 74 2.49 2.78 -0.24
CA VAL A 74 2.73 3.92 -1.14
C VAL A 74 3.48 5.06 -0.46
N GLU A 75 4.17 4.80 0.65
CA GLU A 75 5.02 5.80 1.29
C GLU A 75 6.19 6.21 0.39
N GLN A 76 6.61 7.46 0.52
CA GLN A 76 7.76 8.01 -0.18
C GLN A 76 8.93 8.14 0.80
N ALA A 77 9.98 7.33 0.58
CA ALA A 77 11.24 7.51 1.28
C ALA A 77 11.99 8.74 0.75
N LYS A 78 12.77 9.40 1.62
CA LYS A 78 13.61 10.54 1.23
C LYS A 78 14.53 10.17 0.06
N GLY A 79 14.55 11.00 -0.98
CA GLY A 79 15.43 10.83 -2.15
C GLY A 79 14.79 10.12 -3.36
N LEU A 80 13.52 9.73 -3.29
CA LEU A 80 12.86 8.99 -4.37
C LEU A 80 12.03 9.87 -5.33
N ASP A 81 11.72 11.11 -4.96
CA ASP A 81 10.90 12.03 -5.76
C ASP A 81 11.41 13.47 -5.64
N GLU A 82 12.19 13.92 -6.64
CA GLU A 82 12.80 15.26 -6.65
C GLU A 82 11.79 16.30 -7.16
N ILE A 83 11.49 17.31 -6.34
CA ILE A 83 10.54 18.39 -6.69
C ILE A 83 11.25 19.65 -7.20
N GLU A 84 12.50 19.85 -6.77
CA GLU A 84 13.43 20.89 -7.23
C GLU A 84 14.87 20.36 -7.05
N PRO A 85 15.89 20.90 -7.74
CA PRO A 85 17.27 20.43 -7.59
C PRO A 85 17.71 20.34 -6.11
N GLY A 86 17.94 19.12 -5.64
CA GLY A 86 18.35 18.79 -4.27
C GLY A 86 17.22 18.78 -3.22
N LYS A 87 15.95 18.97 -3.61
CA LYS A 87 14.78 18.91 -2.72
C LYS A 87 13.87 17.77 -3.11
N PHE A 88 13.51 16.93 -2.14
CA PHE A 88 12.75 15.71 -2.38
C PHE A 88 11.46 15.72 -1.55
N GLU A 89 10.36 15.33 -2.19
CA GLU A 89 9.14 14.95 -1.48
C GLU A 89 9.38 13.65 -0.70
N TYR A 90 8.72 13.54 0.45
CA TYR A 90 8.69 12.32 1.25
C TYR A 90 7.45 12.31 2.14
N THR A 91 7.05 11.13 2.60
CA THR A 91 5.92 10.99 3.54
C THR A 91 6.34 11.51 4.92
N MET A 92 5.94 12.73 5.27
CA MET A 92 6.31 13.33 6.56
C MET A 92 5.67 12.62 7.76
N TYR A 93 4.41 12.23 7.62
CA TYR A 93 3.62 11.50 8.60
C TYR A 93 2.50 10.74 7.88
N SER A 94 1.93 9.74 8.55
CA SER A 94 0.70 9.06 8.12
C SER A 94 -0.29 9.11 9.28
N ASP A 95 -1.57 9.30 8.98
CA ASP A 95 -2.61 9.32 10.02
C ASP A 95 -3.86 8.54 9.62
N CYS A 96 -4.55 8.06 10.64
CA CYS A 96 -5.80 7.30 10.57
C CYS A 96 -6.71 7.81 11.68
N MET A 97 -8.02 7.89 11.44
CA MET A 97 -8.96 8.39 12.44
C MET A 97 -10.12 7.42 12.61
N ASN A 98 -10.35 6.98 13.85
CA ASN A 98 -11.61 6.36 14.22
C ASN A 98 -12.64 7.46 14.49
N LEU A 99 -13.56 7.64 13.56
CA LEU A 99 -14.58 8.68 13.63
C LEU A 99 -15.68 8.38 14.65
N ASP A 100 -15.94 7.11 14.97
CA ASP A 100 -16.95 6.70 15.95
C ASP A 100 -16.47 6.96 17.38
N LYS A 101 -15.17 6.74 17.62
CA LYS A 101 -14.55 6.92 18.95
C LYS A 101 -13.88 8.29 19.14
N GLY A 102 -13.68 9.05 18.06
CA GLY A 102 -12.97 10.32 18.12
C GLY A 102 -11.48 10.17 18.45
N ILE A 103 -10.84 9.09 17.99
CA ILE A 103 -9.43 8.81 18.23
C ILE A 103 -8.63 9.03 16.94
N ARG A 104 -7.59 9.85 17.01
CA ARG A 104 -6.63 10.06 15.91
C ARG A 104 -5.36 9.27 16.17
N TYR A 105 -4.98 8.42 15.23
CA TYR A 105 -3.75 7.65 15.20
C TYR A 105 -2.76 8.27 14.21
N PHE A 106 -1.47 8.29 14.52
CA PHE A 106 -0.46 8.80 13.59
C PHE A 106 0.91 8.15 13.81
N THR A 107 1.71 8.14 12.75
CA THR A 107 3.16 7.88 12.76
C THR A 107 3.87 9.06 12.12
N THR A 108 5.17 9.23 12.38
CA THR A 108 6.00 10.20 11.66
C THR A 108 7.09 9.47 10.89
N TYR A 109 7.73 10.16 9.93
CA TYR A 109 8.83 9.56 9.17
C TYR A 109 9.95 8.99 10.08
N ASP A 110 10.25 9.69 11.17
CA ASP A 110 11.34 9.33 12.08
C ASP A 110 10.88 8.48 13.30
N ASN A 111 9.56 8.25 13.45
CA ASN A 111 8.99 7.38 14.49
C ASN A 111 7.81 6.57 13.93
N ASN A 112 8.03 5.26 13.75
CA ASN A 112 7.05 4.33 13.22
C ASN A 112 6.11 3.73 14.30
N GLN A 113 6.27 4.10 15.57
CA GLN A 113 5.28 3.79 16.60
C GLN A 113 3.97 4.51 16.28
N ILE A 114 2.86 3.79 16.28
CA ILE A 114 1.53 4.37 16.15
C ILE A 114 1.16 5.01 17.49
N ASP A 115 1.13 6.34 17.51
CA ASP A 115 0.66 7.12 18.64
C ASP A 115 -0.83 7.46 18.47
N ALA A 116 -1.55 7.62 19.58
CA ALA A 116 -2.99 7.88 19.58
C ALA A 116 -3.34 9.10 20.43
N VAL A 117 -4.28 9.92 19.95
CA VAL A 117 -4.87 11.05 20.65
C VAL A 117 -6.38 10.83 20.70
N ASP A 118 -6.93 10.68 21.91
CA ASP A 118 -8.37 10.69 22.14
C ASP A 118 -8.84 12.14 22.28
N MET A 119 -9.72 12.57 21.39
CA MET A 119 -10.23 13.95 21.36
C MET A 119 -11.33 14.21 22.38
N ASN A 120 -11.86 13.17 23.04
CA ASN A 120 -12.86 13.30 24.09
C ASN A 120 -12.26 13.41 25.49
N SER A 121 -10.93 13.33 25.61
CA SER A 121 -10.18 13.41 26.87
C SER A 121 -9.72 14.83 27.21
#